data_AF-A0A1G6C7E7-F1
#
_entry.id   AF-A0A1G6C7E7-F1
#
_cell.length_a   1.000
_cell.length_b   1.000
_cell.length_c   1.000
_cell.angle_alpha   90.00
_cell.angle_beta   90.00
_cell.angle_gamma   90.00
#
_symmetry.space_group_name_H-M   'P 1'
#
loop_
_entity.id
_entity.type
_entity.pdbx_description
1 polymer ?
#
loop_
_entity_poly.entity_id
_entity_poly.type
_entity_poly.pdbx_seq_one_letter_code
_entity_poly.pdbx_strand_id
1 'polypeptide(L)'
;MKGKHRIIIETEKLKYEFTIKRNITIIQGDSATGKTTLIDLLRLYSQFKDDSGIMLQSDVPCVVYSGDSQSWNIILETYKNSIVFFDEDYSFIYTKEFADKIQNTSNYYVLITRQPLYNIPYSIQEIYGIRTTGKYHYPDKIYHEFYNIYMEKQIEPEKDVIVMVEDSKSGYQFYSSVFGNNRCISVDGNS
;
A
#
# COMPACT_ATOMS: atom_id res chain seq x y z
N MET A 1 -6.58 -12.15 11.12
CA MET A 1 -5.32 -12.48 10.41
C MET A 1 -4.15 -11.68 10.98
N LYS A 2 -2.93 -12.25 11.01
CA LYS A 2 -1.70 -11.57 11.44
C LYS A 2 -0.52 -12.17 10.66
N GLY A 3 0.53 -11.38 10.46
CA GLY A 3 1.75 -11.82 9.79
C GLY A 3 1.89 -11.29 8.37
N LYS A 4 2.81 -11.90 7.63
CA LYS A 4 3.15 -11.55 6.25
C LYS A 4 2.53 -12.58 5.32
N HIS A 5 1.93 -12.11 4.24
CA HIS A 5 1.25 -12.94 3.24
C HIS A 5 1.87 -12.69 1.88
N ARG A 6 2.46 -13.74 1.28
CA ARG A 6 3.10 -13.68 -0.03
C ARG A 6 2.05 -14.03 -1.09
N ILE A 7 1.96 -13.18 -2.11
CA ILE A 7 1.01 -13.32 -3.21
C ILE A 7 1.81 -13.43 -4.50
N ILE A 8 1.50 -14.45 -5.30
CA ILE A 8 2.02 -14.62 -6.65
C ILE A 8 0.83 -14.75 -7.60
N ILE A 9 0.80 -13.89 -8.63
CA ILE A 9 -0.20 -13.92 -9.69
C ILE A 9 0.55 -14.06 -11.00
N GLU A 10 0.31 -15.15 -11.71
CA GLU A 10 1.09 -15.52 -12.88
C GLU A 10 0.18 -15.93 -14.05
N THR A 11 0.53 -15.44 -15.23
CA THR A 11 -0.03 -15.89 -16.52
C THR A 11 1.10 -16.44 -17.38
N GLU A 12 0.79 -16.79 -18.64
CA GLU A 12 1.83 -17.15 -19.61
C GLU A 12 2.83 -15.99 -19.83
N LYS A 13 2.38 -14.73 -19.77
CA LYS A 13 3.17 -13.55 -20.18
C LYS A 13 3.60 -12.66 -19.02
N LEU A 14 2.89 -12.70 -17.89
CA LEU A 14 3.05 -11.75 -16.79
C LEU A 14 3.24 -12.49 -15.47
N LYS A 15 4.02 -11.90 -14.56
CA LYS A 15 4.13 -12.36 -13.18
C LYS A 15 4.18 -11.18 -12.21
N TYR A 16 3.27 -11.18 -11.25
CA TYR A 16 3.30 -10.31 -10.08
C TYR A 16 3.74 -11.13 -8.87
N GLU A 17 4.68 -10.60 -8.11
CA GLU A 17 5.12 -11.23 -6.87
C GLU A 17 5.37 -10.17 -5.80
N PHE A 18 4.65 -10.25 -4.69
CA PHE A 18 4.75 -9.29 -3.60
C PHE A 18 4.36 -9.90 -2.26
N THR A 19 4.64 -9.19 -1.18
CA THR A 19 4.30 -9.62 0.19
C THR A 19 3.63 -8.48 0.93
N ILE A 20 2.42 -8.74 1.43
CA ILE A 20 1.68 -7.83 2.29
C ILE A 20 2.08 -8.10 3.73
N LYS A 21 2.52 -7.06 4.45
CA LYS A 21 3.10 -7.22 5.80
C LYS A 21 2.21 -6.67 6.91
N ARG A 22 1.30 -5.75 6.59
CA ARG A 22 0.37 -5.14 7.54
C ARG A 22 -1.06 -5.21 6.99
N ASN A 23 -2.01 -4.95 7.87
CA ASN A 23 -3.43 -4.95 7.54
C ASN A 23 -3.84 -3.87 6.54
N ILE A 24 -3.08 -2.78 6.39
CA ILE A 24 -3.31 -1.75 5.37
C ILE A 24 -2.06 -1.62 4.51
N THR A 25 -2.25 -1.74 3.20
CA THR A 25 -1.23 -1.50 2.18
C THR A 25 -1.79 -0.59 1.10
N ILE A 26 -1.04 0.43 0.74
CA ILE A 26 -1.41 1.40 -0.28
C ILE A 26 -0.58 1.14 -1.53
N ILE A 27 -1.24 1.06 -2.68
CA ILE A 27 -0.55 1.04 -3.98
C ILE A 27 -0.81 2.37 -4.67
N GLN A 28 0.25 3.13 -4.95
CA GLN A 28 0.18 4.40 -5.68
C GLN A 28 0.94 4.32 -7.01
N GLY A 29 0.79 5.36 -7.82
CA GLY A 29 1.58 5.62 -9.01
C GLY A 29 0.73 6.07 -10.19
N ASP A 30 1.39 6.49 -11.26
CA ASP A 30 0.74 7.00 -12.46
C ASP A 30 0.00 5.92 -13.27
N SER A 31 -0.81 6.34 -14.23
CA SER A 31 -1.50 5.43 -15.14
C SER A 31 -0.51 4.49 -15.85
N ALA A 32 -0.96 3.28 -16.23
CA ALA A 32 -0.21 2.30 -17.02
C ALA A 32 0.99 1.59 -16.35
N THR A 33 1.12 1.60 -15.02
CA THR A 33 2.19 0.85 -14.31
C THR A 33 1.84 -0.61 -13.97
N GLY A 34 0.71 -1.13 -14.46
CA GLY A 34 0.25 -2.50 -14.19
C GLY A 34 -0.67 -2.66 -12.96
N LYS A 35 -1.16 -1.56 -12.36
CA LYS A 35 -2.14 -1.60 -11.25
C LYS A 35 -3.50 -2.13 -11.67
N THR A 36 -4.08 -1.58 -12.74
CA THR A 36 -5.35 -2.04 -13.30
C THR A 36 -5.24 -3.50 -13.74
N THR A 37 -4.15 -3.86 -14.42
CA THR A 37 -3.87 -5.25 -14.84
C THR A 37 -3.83 -6.22 -13.66
N LEU A 38 -3.23 -5.83 -12.52
CA LEU A 38 -3.23 -6.65 -11.30
C LEU A 38 -4.66 -6.94 -10.82
N ILE A 39 -5.51 -5.90 -10.75
CA ILE A 39 -6.90 -6.02 -10.31
C ILE A 39 -7.71 -6.86 -11.30
N ASP A 40 -7.54 -6.64 -12.60
CA ASP A 40 -8.25 -7.39 -13.64
C ASP A 40 -7.90 -8.87 -13.60
N LEU A 41 -6.62 -9.23 -13.39
CA LEU A 41 -6.22 -10.62 -13.23
C LEU A 41 -6.87 -11.27 -12.01
N LEU A 42 -6.93 -10.56 -10.87
CA LEU A 42 -7.59 -11.06 -9.68
C LEU A 42 -9.11 -11.19 -9.86
N ARG A 43 -9.76 -10.25 -10.56
CA ARG A 43 -11.19 -10.31 -10.91
C ARG A 43 -11.48 -11.52 -11.81
N LEU A 44 -10.70 -11.69 -12.87
CA LEU A 44 -10.83 -12.82 -13.80
C LEU A 44 -10.62 -14.17 -13.10
N TYR A 45 -9.60 -14.27 -12.25
CA TYR A 45 -9.38 -15.48 -11.45
C TYR A 45 -10.55 -15.75 -10.48
N SER A 46 -11.11 -14.71 -9.84
CA SER A 46 -12.28 -14.90 -8.97
C SER A 46 -13.51 -15.39 -9.72
N GLN A 47 -13.67 -15.02 -10.99
CA GLN A 47 -14.83 -15.36 -11.81
C GLN A 47 -14.70 -16.75 -12.45
N PHE A 48 -13.53 -17.09 -12.98
CA PHE A 48 -13.32 -18.29 -13.80
C PHE A 48 -12.37 -19.33 -13.16
N LYS A 49 -11.68 -18.97 -12.07
CA LYS A 49 -10.69 -19.83 -11.39
C LYS A 49 -9.72 -20.47 -12.38
N ASP A 50 -9.67 -21.80 -12.42
CA ASP A 50 -8.74 -22.58 -13.25
C ASP A 50 -8.94 -22.32 -14.75
N ASP A 51 -10.15 -21.95 -15.18
CA ASP A 51 -10.47 -21.64 -16.58
C ASP A 51 -9.96 -20.25 -17.03
N SER A 52 -9.45 -19.43 -16.10
CA SER A 52 -8.91 -18.10 -16.42
C SER A 52 -7.53 -18.13 -17.09
N GLY A 53 -6.80 -19.25 -16.99
CA GLY A 53 -5.38 -19.30 -17.36
C GLY A 53 -4.46 -18.50 -16.43
N ILE A 54 -4.96 -18.11 -15.25
CA ILE A 54 -4.25 -17.35 -14.22
C ILE A 54 -3.96 -18.27 -13.04
N MET A 55 -2.72 -18.28 -12.60
CA MET A 55 -2.29 -18.96 -11.38
C MET A 55 -2.20 -17.96 -10.24
N LEU A 56 -3.02 -18.14 -9.21
CA LEU A 56 -2.95 -17.37 -7.96
C LEU A 56 -2.43 -18.25 -6.83
N GLN A 57 -1.29 -17.89 -6.26
CA GLN A 57 -0.76 -18.50 -5.03
C GLN A 57 -0.80 -17.48 -3.89
N SER A 58 -1.44 -17.86 -2.80
CA SER A 58 -1.50 -17.11 -1.55
C SER A 58 -1.86 -18.06 -0.42
N ASP A 59 -1.36 -17.79 0.79
CA ASP A 59 -1.72 -18.54 2.00
C ASP A 59 -3.11 -18.16 2.54
N VAL A 60 -3.67 -17.06 2.04
CA VAL A 60 -4.99 -16.54 2.42
C VAL A 60 -5.79 -16.10 1.20
N PRO A 61 -7.14 -16.10 1.24
CA PRO A 61 -7.94 -15.70 0.08
C PRO A 61 -7.66 -14.26 -0.35
N CYS A 62 -7.47 -14.05 -1.66
CA CYS A 62 -7.39 -12.72 -2.27
C CYS A 62 -8.72 -12.41 -2.97
N VAL A 63 -9.35 -11.30 -2.59
CA VAL A 63 -10.68 -10.92 -3.08
C VAL A 63 -10.62 -9.49 -3.61
N VAL A 64 -11.16 -9.27 -4.81
CA VAL A 64 -11.37 -7.91 -5.31
C VAL A 64 -12.76 -7.45 -4.91
N TYR A 65 -12.86 -6.30 -4.26
CA TYR A 65 -14.14 -5.68 -4.00
C TYR A 65 -14.76 -5.23 -5.34
N SER A 66 -15.98 -5.72 -5.60
CA SER A 66 -16.75 -5.41 -6.81
C SER A 66 -18.20 -5.04 -6.50
N GLY A 67 -18.48 -4.65 -5.25
CA GLY A 67 -19.81 -4.29 -4.78
C GLY A 67 -20.21 -2.85 -5.08
N ASP A 68 -21.50 -2.55 -4.88
CA ASP A 68 -22.01 -1.19 -4.98
C ASP A 68 -21.54 -0.30 -3.81
N SER A 69 -21.36 1.00 -4.07
CA SER A 69 -20.86 1.98 -3.11
C SER A 69 -21.83 2.30 -1.97
N GLN A 70 -23.10 1.89 -2.01
CA GLN A 70 -24.06 2.09 -0.91
C GLN A 70 -24.07 0.93 0.08
N SER A 71 -23.73 -0.28 -0.38
CA SER A 71 -23.82 -1.51 0.44
C SER A 71 -22.46 -2.07 0.86
N TRP A 72 -21.39 -1.28 0.69
CA TRP A 72 -20.01 -1.70 0.93
C TRP A 72 -19.77 -2.21 2.36
N ASN A 73 -20.42 -1.60 3.34
CA ASN A 73 -20.28 -1.94 4.75
C ASN A 73 -20.80 -3.34 5.06
N ILE A 74 -21.94 -3.72 4.46
CA ILE A 74 -22.56 -5.05 4.59
C ILE A 74 -21.74 -6.09 3.81
N ILE A 75 -21.33 -5.75 2.58
CA ILE A 75 -20.53 -6.65 1.74
C ILE A 75 -19.20 -6.97 2.42
N LEU A 76 -18.54 -5.97 3.01
CA LEU A 76 -17.29 -6.17 3.75
C LEU A 76 -17.40 -7.15 4.92
N GLU A 77 -18.57 -7.26 5.56
CA GLU A 77 -18.76 -8.20 6.67
C GLU A 77 -18.69 -9.65 6.23
N THR A 78 -18.97 -9.92 4.95
CA THR A 78 -18.92 -11.27 4.36
C THR A 78 -17.49 -11.77 4.19
N TYR A 79 -16.51 -10.87 4.08
CA TYR A 79 -15.10 -11.23 3.96
C TYR A 79 -14.48 -11.47 5.33
N LYS A 80 -13.84 -12.63 5.51
CA LYS A 80 -13.15 -13.01 6.75
C LYS A 80 -11.79 -13.64 6.43
N ASN A 81 -10.77 -13.22 7.17
CA ASN A 81 -9.37 -13.65 7.01
C ASN A 81 -8.88 -13.61 5.56
N SER A 82 -9.23 -12.54 4.83
CA SER A 82 -8.86 -12.36 3.42
C SER A 82 -8.01 -11.10 3.21
N ILE A 83 -7.33 -11.03 2.06
CA ILE A 83 -6.76 -9.79 1.52
C ILE A 83 -7.78 -9.22 0.53
N VAL A 84 -8.34 -8.06 0.87
CA VAL A 84 -9.37 -7.37 0.08
C VAL A 84 -8.73 -6.24 -0.71
N PHE A 85 -8.85 -6.29 -2.03
CA PHE A 85 -8.33 -5.30 -2.95
C PHE A 85 -9.43 -4.31 -3.34
N PHE A 86 -9.13 -3.02 -3.22
CA PHE A 86 -9.98 -1.93 -3.67
C PHE A 86 -9.28 -1.17 -4.80
N ASP A 87 -10.03 -0.94 -5.87
CA ASP A 87 -9.62 -0.13 -7.01
C ASP A 87 -9.85 1.37 -6.72
N GLU A 88 -9.31 2.25 -7.57
CA GLU A 88 -9.34 3.71 -7.33
C GLU A 88 -10.74 4.34 -7.40
N ASP A 89 -11.73 3.62 -7.91
CA ASP A 89 -13.09 4.10 -8.19
C ASP A 89 -14.00 4.24 -6.95
N TYR A 90 -13.58 3.71 -5.80
CA TYR A 90 -14.42 3.63 -4.62
C TYR A 90 -14.23 4.83 -3.68
N SER A 91 -15.01 5.90 -3.87
CA SER A 91 -14.91 7.11 -3.05
C SER A 91 -15.14 6.92 -1.54
N PHE A 92 -15.86 5.86 -1.13
CA PHE A 92 -16.07 5.58 0.29
C PHE A 92 -14.78 5.24 1.04
N ILE A 93 -13.70 4.83 0.35
CA ILE A 93 -12.42 4.50 1.00
C ILE A 93 -11.79 5.70 1.71
N TYR A 94 -12.15 6.93 1.31
CA TYR A 94 -11.66 8.16 1.92
C TYR A 94 -12.46 8.58 3.16
N THR A 95 -13.57 7.91 3.47
CA THR A 95 -14.45 8.30 4.58
C THR A 95 -13.93 7.81 5.93
N LYS A 96 -14.30 8.51 7.00
CA LYS A 96 -14.06 8.06 8.37
C LYS A 96 -14.79 6.75 8.68
N GLU A 97 -16.01 6.60 8.16
CA GLU A 97 -16.82 5.37 8.36
C GLU A 97 -16.09 4.13 7.83
N PHE A 98 -15.49 4.21 6.64
CA PHE A 98 -14.67 3.14 6.10
C PHE A 98 -13.46 2.84 6.98
N ALA A 99 -12.73 3.89 7.40
CA ALA A 99 -11.57 3.74 8.27
C ALA A 99 -11.91 3.06 9.61
N ASP A 100 -13.03 3.44 10.22
CA ASP A 100 -13.52 2.85 11.48
C ASP A 100 -13.96 1.38 11.26
N LYS A 101 -14.57 1.07 10.12
CA LYS A 101 -15.02 -0.30 9.79
C LYS A 101 -13.85 -1.25 9.64
N ILE A 102 -12.86 -0.91 8.80
CA ILE A 102 -11.78 -1.84 8.43
C ILE A 102 -10.85 -2.20 9.60
N GLN A 103 -10.69 -1.28 10.58
CA GLN A 103 -9.90 -1.50 11.79
C GLN A 103 -10.44 -2.63 12.67
N ASN A 104 -11.75 -2.91 12.58
CA ASN A 104 -12.45 -3.89 13.40
C ASN A 104 -12.69 -5.21 12.68
N THR A 105 -11.89 -5.52 11.65
CA THR A 105 -12.03 -6.75 10.87
C THR A 105 -10.81 -7.66 10.99
N SER A 106 -10.99 -8.91 10.55
CA SER A 106 -9.92 -9.90 10.45
C SER A 106 -9.04 -9.74 9.19
N ASN A 107 -9.35 -8.79 8.32
CA ASN A 107 -8.90 -8.74 6.94
C ASN A 107 -7.69 -7.83 6.77
N TYR A 108 -6.97 -8.05 5.68
CA TYR A 108 -5.98 -7.11 5.17
C TYR A 108 -6.57 -6.39 3.96
N TYR A 109 -6.13 -5.16 3.73
CA TYR A 109 -6.68 -4.26 2.74
C TYR A 109 -5.56 -3.71 1.87
N VAL A 110 -5.72 -3.91 0.57
CA VAL A 110 -4.86 -3.32 -0.45
C VAL A 110 -5.67 -2.26 -1.16
N LEU A 111 -5.32 -1.00 -0.96
CA LEU A 111 -6.05 0.16 -1.47
C LEU A 111 -5.24 0.79 -2.61
N ILE A 112 -5.76 0.72 -3.83
CA ILE A 112 -5.18 1.41 -4.98
C ILE A 112 -5.75 2.82 -5.02
N THR A 113 -4.89 3.82 -4.87
CA THR A 113 -5.32 5.22 -4.89
C THR A 113 -4.16 6.14 -5.23
N ARG A 114 -4.49 7.28 -5.84
CA ARG A 114 -3.56 8.40 -6.07
C ARG A 114 -3.61 9.44 -4.97
N GLN A 115 -4.66 9.43 -4.15
CA GLN A 115 -4.90 10.43 -3.11
C GLN A 115 -4.53 9.89 -1.73
N PRO A 116 -4.02 10.74 -0.83
CA PRO A 116 -3.76 10.34 0.56
C PRO A 116 -5.05 10.00 1.30
N LEU A 117 -5.01 8.93 2.09
CA LEU A 117 -6.13 8.44 2.91
C LEU A 117 -6.05 8.99 4.34
N TYR A 118 -6.38 10.27 4.51
CA TYR A 118 -6.20 10.98 5.80
C TYR A 118 -6.90 10.35 7.02
N ASN A 119 -7.98 9.60 6.79
CA ASN A 119 -8.74 8.96 7.86
C ASN A 119 -8.20 7.59 8.28
N ILE A 120 -7.30 6.99 7.49
CA ILE A 120 -6.80 5.63 7.76
C ILE A 120 -5.39 5.71 8.34
N PRO A 121 -5.12 5.10 9.50
CA PRO A 121 -3.75 4.96 9.99
C PRO A 121 -3.03 3.87 9.18
N TYR A 122 -2.12 4.26 8.30
CA TYR A 122 -1.24 3.34 7.57
C TYR A 122 0.24 3.73 7.72
N SER A 123 1.12 2.74 7.52
CA SER A 123 2.56 2.96 7.60
C SER A 123 3.10 3.43 6.25
N ILE A 124 4.03 4.39 6.26
CA ILE A 124 4.79 4.82 5.08
C ILE A 124 5.55 3.64 4.44
N GLN A 125 5.98 2.67 5.26
CA GLN A 125 6.62 1.44 4.80
C GLN A 125 5.69 0.51 4.01
N GLU A 126 4.37 0.77 4.04
CA GLU A 126 3.35 0.01 3.31
C GLU A 126 2.74 0.79 2.13
N ILE A 127 3.46 1.81 1.62
CA ILE A 127 3.10 2.52 0.40
C ILE A 127 4.02 2.06 -0.72
N TYR A 128 3.44 1.41 -1.73
CA TYR A 128 4.18 0.79 -2.82
C TYR A 128 3.78 1.36 -4.18
N GLY A 129 4.74 1.40 -5.10
CA GLY A 129 4.49 1.49 -6.53
C GLY A 129 4.69 0.13 -7.18
N ILE A 130 4.12 -0.06 -8.36
CA ILE A 130 4.40 -1.22 -9.21
C ILE A 130 5.32 -0.77 -10.34
N ARG A 131 6.39 -1.52 -10.59
CA ARG A 131 7.27 -1.31 -11.75
C ARG A 131 7.53 -2.63 -12.45
N THR A 132 7.77 -2.55 -13.75
CA THR A 132 8.26 -3.68 -14.52
C THR A 132 9.75 -3.84 -14.28
N THR A 133 10.20 -5.06 -14.03
CA THR A 133 11.61 -5.41 -13.88
C THR A 133 12.01 -6.48 -14.91
N GLY A 134 13.18 -6.33 -15.53
CA GLY A 134 13.71 -7.26 -16.54
C GLY A 134 14.23 -6.57 -17.79
N LYS A 135 15.39 -7.02 -18.28
CA LYS A 135 16.00 -6.65 -19.57
C LYS A 135 16.03 -7.89 -20.47
N TYR A 136 14.90 -8.38 -20.97
CA TYR A 136 14.97 -9.57 -21.83
C TYR A 136 14.04 -9.49 -23.04
N HIS A 137 14.64 -9.80 -24.19
CA HIS A 137 13.97 -10.07 -25.45
C HIS A 137 13.15 -11.36 -25.35
N TYR A 138 12.10 -11.44 -26.15
CA TYR A 138 11.21 -12.59 -26.31
C TYR A 138 11.98 -13.94 -26.31
N PRO A 139 11.55 -14.99 -25.58
CA PRO A 139 10.20 -15.23 -25.06
C PRO A 139 10.10 -15.28 -23.50
N ASP A 140 10.73 -14.36 -22.77
CA ASP A 140 10.65 -14.35 -21.29
C ASP A 140 9.43 -13.59 -20.74
N LYS A 141 8.90 -14.05 -19.59
CA LYS A 141 7.76 -13.42 -18.87
C LYS A 141 8.12 -12.01 -18.38
N ILE A 142 7.14 -11.10 -18.39
CA ILE A 142 7.26 -9.75 -17.84
C ILE A 142 7.01 -9.80 -16.33
N TYR A 143 7.99 -9.37 -15.54
CA TYR A 143 7.91 -9.35 -14.08
C TYR A 143 7.51 -7.98 -13.55
N HIS A 144 6.53 -7.97 -12.65
CA HIS A 144 6.08 -6.80 -11.92
C HIS A 144 6.50 -6.90 -10.46
N GLU A 145 7.29 -5.92 -10.02
CA GLU A 145 7.78 -5.79 -8.65
C GLU A 145 7.06 -4.64 -7.94
N PHE A 146 6.76 -4.85 -6.66
CA PHE A 146 6.30 -3.82 -5.75
C PHE A 146 7.50 -3.18 -5.05
N TYR A 147 7.68 -1.87 -5.25
CA TYR A 147 8.75 -1.11 -4.60
C TYR A 147 8.16 -0.10 -3.64
N ASN A 148 8.77 0.07 -2.47
CA ASN A 148 8.31 1.10 -1.53
C ASN A 148 8.64 2.49 -2.09
N ILE A 149 7.64 3.38 -2.16
CA ILE A 149 7.80 4.72 -2.77
C ILE A 149 8.65 5.62 -1.89
N TYR A 150 8.59 5.43 -0.58
CA TYR A 150 9.30 6.21 0.43
C TYR A 150 10.46 5.40 1.02
N MET A 151 11.17 4.64 0.17
CA MET A 151 12.36 3.90 0.57
C MET A 151 13.20 4.76 1.51
N GLU A 152 13.55 4.22 2.68
CA GLU A 152 14.47 4.85 3.62
C GLU A 152 15.82 5.03 2.91
N LYS A 153 15.99 6.15 2.21
CA LYS A 153 17.32 6.68 2.01
C LYS A 153 17.80 7.02 3.41
N GLN A 154 18.80 6.31 3.88
CA GLN A 154 19.63 6.80 4.97
C GLN A 154 20.31 8.07 4.47
N ILE A 155 19.60 9.18 4.59
CA ILE A 155 20.19 10.50 4.45
C ILE A 155 20.91 10.69 5.77
N GLU A 156 22.21 10.41 5.79
CA GLU A 156 23.01 10.89 6.90
C GLU A 156 22.89 12.41 6.92
N PRO A 157 22.45 13.02 8.03
CA PRO A 157 22.36 14.46 8.12
C PRO A 157 23.76 15.03 7.89
N GLU A 158 23.86 15.98 6.96
CA GLU A 158 25.11 16.66 6.64
C GLU A 158 25.72 17.21 7.94
N LYS A 159 27.02 16.94 8.14
CA LYS A 159 27.66 17.11 9.45
C LYS A 159 27.67 18.57 9.93
N ASP A 160 27.63 19.51 8.98
CA ASP A 160 27.82 20.95 9.20
C ASP A 160 26.52 21.76 9.11
N VAL A 161 25.37 21.19 9.49
CA VAL A 161 24.08 21.88 9.48
C VAL A 161 23.62 22.20 10.91
N ILE A 162 23.22 23.45 11.15
CA ILE A 162 22.46 23.87 12.33
C ILE A 162 20.99 23.94 11.94
N VAL A 163 20.14 23.22 12.67
CA VAL A 163 18.69 23.21 12.44
C VAL A 163 18.02 24.20 13.38
N MET A 164 17.38 25.22 12.82
CA MET A 164 16.51 26.13 13.56
C MET A 164 15.06 25.65 13.44
N VAL A 165 14.42 25.41 14.56
CA VAL A 165 13.03 24.95 14.62
C VAL A 165 12.18 26.04 15.24
N GLU A 166 11.05 26.34 14.59
CA GLU A 166 10.13 27.37 15.02
C GLU A 166 9.59 27.11 16.43
N ASP A 167 9.05 25.91 16.69
CA ASP A 167 8.49 25.54 17.98
C ASP A 167 9.54 25.00 18.97
N SER A 168 9.18 24.96 20.24
CA SER A 168 9.97 24.35 21.34
C SER A 168 9.42 23.00 21.83
N LYS A 169 8.48 22.41 21.08
CA LYS A 169 7.74 21.19 21.45
C LYS A 169 8.03 20.06 20.45
N SER A 170 7.01 19.61 19.72
CA SER A 170 7.07 18.41 18.88
C SER A 170 8.10 18.52 17.76
N GLY A 171 8.25 19.70 17.14
CA GLY A 171 9.27 19.88 16.10
C GLY A 171 10.65 19.87 16.73
N TYR A 172 10.88 20.63 17.80
CA TYR A 172 12.18 20.65 18.48
C TYR A 172 12.61 19.26 18.96
N GLN A 173 11.70 18.50 19.58
CA GLN A 173 11.97 17.15 20.05
C GLN A 173 12.31 16.20 18.89
N PHE A 174 11.58 16.28 17.79
CA PHE A 174 11.84 15.47 16.61
C PHE A 174 13.21 15.78 16.00
N TYR A 175 13.48 17.04 15.65
CA TYR A 175 14.73 17.42 14.99
C TYR A 175 15.95 17.25 15.90
N SER A 176 15.82 17.50 17.21
CA SER A 176 16.89 17.21 18.17
C SER A 176 17.21 15.73 18.27
N SER A 177 16.23 14.84 18.10
CA SER A 177 16.49 13.39 18.06
C SER A 177 17.22 12.94 16.79
N VAL A 178 16.99 13.64 15.66
CA VAL A 178 17.58 13.30 14.36
C VAL A 178 18.99 13.87 14.20
N PHE A 179 19.19 15.13 14.59
CA PHE A 179 20.46 15.85 14.41
C PHE A 179 21.32 15.91 15.68
N GLY A 180 20.76 15.55 16.84
CA GLY A 180 21.37 15.70 18.14
C GLY A 180 21.16 17.09 18.74
N ASN A 181 20.95 17.15 20.05
CA ASN A 181 20.62 18.38 20.79
C ASN A 181 21.61 19.54 20.53
N ASN A 182 22.88 19.25 20.28
CA ASN A 182 23.93 20.27 20.08
C ASN A 182 23.82 20.98 18.72
N ARG A 183 22.98 20.49 17.81
CA ARG A 183 22.82 21.02 16.44
C ARG A 183 21.40 21.51 16.16
N CYS A 184 20.52 21.49 17.15
CA CYS A 184 19.13 21.91 17.02
C CYS A 184 18.84 23.07 17.99
N ILE A 185 18.34 24.17 17.46
CA ILE A 185 18.00 25.38 18.22
C ILE A 185 16.52 25.64 18.03
N SER A 186 15.76 25.74 19.12
CA SER A 186 14.41 26.28 19.06
C SER A 186 14.48 27.81 19.01
N VAL A 187 13.68 28.44 18.16
CA VAL A 187 13.57 29.92 18.12
C VAL A 187 12.36 30.43 18.89
N ASP A 188 11.76 29.59 19.74
CA ASP A 188 10.65 29.91 20.65
C ASP A 188 9.48 30.66 19.96
N GLY A 189 9.21 30.29 18.71
CA GLY A 189 8.02 30.74 17.99
C GLY A 189 6.77 30.26 18.70
N ASN A 190 5.85 31.18 18.96
CA ASN A 190 4.54 30.83 19.49
C ASN A 190 3.73 30.12 18.39
N SER A 191 3.58 28.80 18.49
CA SER A 191 2.48 28.07 17.84
C SER A 191 1.20 28.21 18.66
#